data_AF-A0A1Q7Y3E5-F1
#
_entry.id   AF-A0A1Q7Y3E5-F1
#
_cell.length_a   1.000
_cell.length_b   1.000
_cell.length_c   1.000
_cell.angle_alpha   90.00
_cell.angle_beta   90.00
_cell.angle_gamma   90.00
#
_symmetry.space_group_name_H-M   'P 1'
#
loop_
_entity.id
_entity.type
_entity.pdbx_description
1 polymer ?
#
loop_
_entity_poly.entity_id
_entity_poly.type
_entity_poly.pdbx_seq_one_letter_code
_entity_poly.pdbx_strand_id
1 'polypeptide(L)'
;MFGFGKATCVFCDHRVASKEVLRARDWKDVAICVGCYESWERAGRKCGACGTVVHGPQEVSAFDKPRRTFGHADCGGMRLVR
;
A
#
# COMPACT_ATOMS: atom_id res chain seq x y z
N MET A 1 9.03 -14.19 -25.11
CA MET A 1 9.54 -14.00 -23.74
C MET A 1 8.72 -12.87 -23.11
N PHE A 2 7.74 -13.23 -22.28
CA PHE A 2 6.71 -12.29 -21.83
C PHE A 2 7.22 -11.35 -20.71
N GLY A 3 6.96 -10.06 -20.85
CA GLY A 3 7.36 -8.99 -19.92
C GLY A 3 6.57 -8.93 -18.59
N PHE A 4 6.48 -10.05 -17.87
CA PHE A 4 5.67 -10.21 -16.63
C PHE A 4 6.36 -9.70 -15.34
N GLY A 5 7.24 -8.70 -15.41
CA GLY A 5 8.13 -8.39 -14.30
C GLY A 5 7.79 -7.18 -13.44
N LYS A 6 6.91 -6.26 -13.91
CA LYS A 6 6.78 -4.92 -13.31
C LYS A 6 5.33 -4.53 -13.05
N ALA A 7 5.10 -3.79 -11.97
CA ALA A 7 3.83 -3.17 -11.61
C ALA A 7 4.03 -1.66 -11.38
N THR A 8 2.98 -0.87 -11.64
CA THR A 8 2.99 0.57 -11.36
C THR A 8 2.45 0.80 -9.95
N CYS A 9 3.21 1.51 -9.13
CA CYS A 9 2.78 1.88 -7.79
C CYS A 9 1.66 2.93 -7.87
N VAL A 10 0.49 2.67 -7.29
CA VAL A 10 -0.62 3.64 -7.29
C VAL A 10 -0.34 4.89 -6.43
N PHE A 11 0.66 4.84 -5.53
CA PHE A 11 0.99 5.97 -4.66
C PHE A 11 1.97 6.96 -5.31
N CYS A 12 3.02 6.45 -5.96
CA CYS A 12 4.09 7.28 -6.53
C CYS A 12 4.23 7.17 -8.05
N ASP A 13 3.35 6.42 -8.72
CA ASP A 13 3.32 6.22 -10.18
C ASP A 13 4.62 5.60 -10.78
N HIS A 14 5.57 5.17 -9.94
CA HIS A 14 6.79 4.50 -10.37
C HIS A 14 6.55 3.04 -10.77
N ARG A 15 7.24 2.59 -11.83
CA ARG A 15 7.26 1.18 -12.23
C ARG A 15 8.36 0.43 -11.47
N VAL A 16 7.96 -0.54 -10.67
CA VAL A 16 8.85 -1.38 -9.85
C VAL A 16 8.65 -2.86 -10.18
N ALA A 17 9.54 -3.74 -9.71
CA ALA A 17 9.36 -5.17 -9.92
C ALA A 17 8.10 -5.67 -9.21
N SER A 18 7.34 -6.57 -9.82
CA SER A 18 6.09 -7.14 -9.27
C SER A 18 6.28 -7.91 -7.95
N LYS A 19 7.52 -8.27 -7.60
CA LYS A 19 7.90 -8.88 -6.31
C LYS A 19 8.15 -7.85 -5.20
N GLU A 20 8.25 -6.57 -5.56
CA GLU A 20 8.54 -5.44 -4.67
C GLU A 20 7.30 -4.55 -4.48
N VAL A 21 6.11 -5.14 -4.61
CA VAL A 21 4.84 -4.46 -4.38
C VAL A 21 4.00 -5.23 -3.36
N LEU A 22 3.30 -4.49 -2.52
CA LEU A 22 2.13 -4.93 -1.78
C LEU A 22 0.93 -4.84 -2.70
N ARG A 23 0.07 -5.85 -2.69
CA ARG A 23 -1.17 -5.88 -3.48
C ARG A 23 -2.37 -5.70 -2.59
N ALA A 24 -3.43 -5.09 -3.10
CA ALA A 24 -4.70 -5.15 -2.40
C ALA A 24 -5.32 -6.55 -2.55
N ARG A 25 -5.82 -7.11 -1.46
CA ARG A 25 -6.42 -8.46 -1.45
C ARG A 25 -7.59 -8.58 -2.43
N ASP A 26 -8.47 -7.60 -2.39
CA ASP A 26 -9.75 -7.62 -3.12
C ASP A 26 -9.72 -6.79 -4.41
N TRP A 27 -8.58 -6.14 -4.72
CA TRP A 27 -8.45 -5.24 -5.88
C TRP A 27 -7.27 -5.66 -6.75
N LYS A 28 -7.58 -6.21 -7.94
CA LYS A 28 -6.59 -6.86 -8.82
C LYS A 28 -5.55 -5.91 -9.42
N ASP A 29 -5.86 -4.62 -9.53
CA ASP A 29 -5.02 -3.62 -10.19
C ASP A 29 -4.38 -2.60 -9.23
N VAL A 30 -4.44 -2.88 -7.92
CA VAL A 30 -3.80 -2.03 -6.91
C VAL A 30 -2.50 -2.66 -6.46
N ALA A 31 -1.40 -2.02 -6.88
CA ALA A 31 -0.05 -2.36 -6.47
C ALA A 31 0.60 -1.15 -5.82
N ILE A 32 1.25 -1.35 -4.68
CA ILE A 32 1.94 -0.29 -3.93
C ILE A 32 3.36 -0.75 -3.68
N CYS A 33 4.35 0.01 -4.12
CA CYS A 33 5.74 -0.40 -3.94
C CYS A 33 6.12 -0.45 -2.45
N VAL A 34 7.02 -1.38 -2.12
CA VAL A 34 7.57 -1.51 -0.77
C VAL A 34 8.23 -0.20 -0.31
N GLY A 35 8.83 0.57 -1.22
CA GLY A 35 9.41 1.88 -0.87
C GLY A 35 8.40 2.88 -0.30
N CYS A 36 7.17 2.94 -0.86
CA CYS A 36 6.10 3.77 -0.30
C CYS A 36 5.69 3.28 1.09
N TYR A 37 5.56 1.97 1.26
CA TYR A 37 5.22 1.36 2.54
C TYR A 37 6.28 1.64 3.61
N GLU A 38 7.54 1.39 3.33
CA GLU A 38 8.63 1.66 4.26
C GLU A 38 8.77 3.15 4.59
N SER A 39 8.53 4.04 3.61
CA SER A 39 8.53 5.47 3.87
C SER A 39 7.45 5.87 4.87
N TRP A 40 6.27 5.27 4.76
CA TRP A 40 5.18 5.47 5.73
C TRP A 40 5.51 4.84 7.09
N GLU A 41 6.17 3.68 7.11
CA GLU A 41 6.63 3.07 8.35
C GLU A 41 7.61 3.97 9.09
N ARG A 42 8.61 4.51 8.38
CA ARG A 42 9.58 5.47 8.94
C ARG A 42 8.93 6.79 9.38
N ALA A 43 7.82 7.19 8.76
CA ALA A 43 7.04 8.37 9.15
C ALA A 43 6.16 8.14 10.40
N GLY A 44 6.22 6.97 11.03
CA GLY A 44 5.54 6.67 12.29
C GLY A 44 4.21 5.93 12.15
N ARG A 45 3.95 5.30 10.99
CA ARG A 45 2.82 4.38 10.79
C ARG A 45 1.45 4.97 11.13
N LYS A 46 1.24 6.27 10.90
CA LYS A 46 -0.04 6.93 11.21
C LYS A 46 -1.10 6.56 10.18
N CYS A 47 -2.26 6.15 10.64
CA CYS A 47 -3.42 5.92 9.80
C CYS A 47 -3.91 7.24 9.21
N GLY A 48 -3.99 7.31 7.88
CA GLY A 48 -4.48 8.51 7.20
C GLY A 48 -5.97 8.79 7.41
N ALA A 49 -6.74 7.82 7.92
CA ALA A 49 -8.17 7.98 8.19
C ALA A 49 -8.45 8.45 9.63
N CYS A 50 -7.87 7.81 10.64
CA CYS A 50 -8.15 8.12 12.06
C CYS A 50 -6.99 8.82 12.79
N GLY A 51 -5.80 8.91 12.19
CA GLY A 51 -4.61 9.54 12.78
C GLY A 51 -3.83 8.69 13.80
N THR A 52 -4.40 7.57 14.25
CA THR A 52 -3.76 6.65 15.21
C THR A 52 -2.68 5.80 14.55
N VAL A 53 -1.71 5.33 15.33
CA VAL A 53 -0.67 4.41 14.87
C VAL A 53 -1.27 3.06 14.48
N VAL A 54 -0.83 2.52 13.34
CA VAL A 54 -1.19 1.17 12.88
C VAL A 54 -0.17 0.18 13.41
N HIS A 55 -0.62 -0.82 14.17
CA HIS A 55 0.22 -1.88 14.72
C HIS A 55 0.18 -3.11 13.80
N GLY A 56 1.31 -3.80 13.65
CA GLY A 56 1.42 -5.00 12.82
C GLY A 56 1.20 -4.80 11.30
N PRO A 57 1.71 -5.68 10.44
CA PRO A 57 1.50 -5.60 9.00
C PRO A 57 0.12 -6.10 8.55
N GLN A 58 -0.53 -6.94 9.36
CA GLN A 58 -1.82 -7.57 9.01
C GLN A 58 -3.01 -6.60 9.08
N GLU A 59 -2.82 -5.50 9.81
CA GLU A 59 -3.81 -4.44 9.99
C GLU A 59 -3.64 -3.32 8.97
N VAL A 60 -2.74 -3.43 7.99
CA VAL A 60 -2.45 -2.35 7.04
C VAL A 60 -3.39 -2.39 5.84
N SER A 61 -3.93 -1.23 5.51
CA SER A 61 -4.67 -0.95 4.29
C SER A 61 -4.12 0.27 3.57
N ALA A 62 -4.53 0.43 2.32
CA ALA A 62 -4.25 1.59 1.50
C ALA A 62 -5.53 2.38 1.18
N PHE A 63 -5.39 3.69 1.20
CA PHE A 63 -6.41 4.65 0.80
C PHE A 63 -5.88 5.37 -0.44
N ASP A 64 -6.64 5.35 -1.53
CA ASP A 64 -6.28 6.07 -2.77
C ASP A 64 -6.84 7.50 -2.77
N LYS A 65 -8.04 7.70 -2.21
CA LYS A 65 -8.76 8.98 -2.19
C LYS A 65 -9.27 9.33 -0.79
N PRO A 66 -9.32 10.63 -0.42
CA PRO A 66 -8.90 11.80 -1.21
C PRO A 66 -7.37 11.97 -1.27
N ARG A 67 -6.61 11.25 -0.45
CA ARG A 67 -5.14 11.25 -0.45
C ARG A 67 -4.61 9.82 -0.37
N ARG A 68 -3.55 9.57 -1.13
CA ARG A 68 -2.79 8.32 -1.13
C ARG A 68 -2.07 8.16 0.21
N THR A 69 -2.50 7.20 1.02
CA THR A 69 -1.91 6.94 2.35
C THR A 69 -2.22 5.53 2.82
N PHE A 70 -1.47 5.04 3.79
CA PHE A 70 -1.79 3.80 4.49
C PHE A 70 -2.61 4.06 5.75
N GLY A 71 -3.22 3.02 6.28
CA GLY A 71 -3.91 3.06 7.56
C GLY A 71 -4.41 1.70 8.02
N HIS A 72 -5.36 1.68 8.95
CA HIS A 72 -5.93 0.44 9.46
C HIS A 72 -6.85 -0.20 8.43
N ALA A 73 -6.86 -1.53 8.34
CA ALA A 73 -7.81 -2.29 7.55
C ALA A 73 -9.25 -2.00 7.94
N ASP A 74 -9.51 -1.79 9.23
CA ASP A 74 -10.86 -1.54 9.75
C ASP A 74 -11.31 -0.08 9.56
N CYS A 75 -10.43 0.81 9.10
CA CYS A 75 -10.78 2.18 8.74
C CYS A 75 -11.32 2.32 7.29
N GLY A 76 -11.61 1.20 6.61
CA GLY A 76 -12.26 1.21 5.29
C GLY A 76 -11.31 1.33 4.10
N GLY A 77 -10.01 1.11 4.30
CA GLY A 77 -9.03 1.07 3.21
C GLY A 77 -8.99 -0.29 2.50
N MET A 78 -8.26 -0.35 1.38
CA MET A 78 -7.99 -1.58 0.64
C MET A 78 -6.97 -2.42 1.41
N ARG A 79 -7.38 -3.56 1.95
CA ARG A 79 -6.50 -4.43 2.74
C ARG A 79 -5.31 -4.90 1.89
N LEU A 80 -4.10 -4.67 2.38
CA LEU A 80 -2.88 -5.06 1.67
C LEU A 80 -2.45 -6.47 2.05
N VAL A 81 -1.95 -7.19 1.06
CA VAL A 81 -1.31 -8.50 1.17
C VAL A 81 0.03 -8.46 0.44
N ARG A 82 0.95 -9.30 0.87
CA ARG A 82 2.28 -9.43 0.27
C ARG A 82 2.27 -10.47 -0.84
#